data_AF-A0A7C6AFZ6-F1
#
_entry.id   AF-A0A7C6AFZ6-F1
#
_cell.length_a   1.000
_cell.length_b   1.000
_cell.length_c   1.000
_cell.angle_alpha   90.00
_cell.angle_beta   90.00
_cell.angle_gamma   90.00
#
_symmetry.space_group_name_H-M   'P 1'
#
loop_
_entity.id
_entity.type
_entity.pdbx_description
1 polymer ?
#
loop_
_entity_poly.entity_id
_entity_poly.type
_entity_poly.pdbx_seq_one_letter_code
_entity_poly.pdbx_strand_id
1 'polypeptide(L)'
;MIDLRNADSNFKWEIIKQEGGEGLLKCFGCSDCSASCPVRYLDERYNPRKIIRLTLLGMKNEVLSSPFLWLCAHCHACTERCPQGIHVAEVINAIKNYAVKQGYCPEGLKVQLNLLNNSGRLYELEDFDLKKRQRMGLPELAKKIPDVSKIFSSTKIFERIPK
;
A
#
# COMPACT_ATOMS: atom_id res chain seq x y z
N MET A 1 -24.99 -4.19 11.18
CA MET A 1 -25.22 -5.54 10.63
C MET A 1 -24.45 -5.63 9.32
N ILE A 2 -23.72 -6.72 9.06
CA ILE A 2 -23.02 -6.92 7.78
C ILE A 2 -24.07 -7.29 6.73
N ASP A 3 -24.16 -6.52 5.64
CA ASP A 3 -25.05 -6.80 4.53
C ASP A 3 -24.28 -7.52 3.41
N LEU A 4 -24.69 -8.75 3.10
CA LEU A 4 -24.03 -9.58 2.09
C LEU A 4 -24.73 -9.53 0.72
N ARG A 5 -25.82 -8.77 0.57
CA ARG A 5 -26.59 -8.73 -0.69
C ARG A 5 -25.76 -8.25 -1.88
N ASN A 6 -24.78 -7.39 -1.62
CA ASN A 6 -23.90 -6.81 -2.63
C ASN A 6 -22.47 -7.38 -2.57
N ALA A 7 -22.26 -8.52 -1.90
CA ALA A 7 -20.94 -9.12 -1.79
C ALA A 7 -20.48 -9.70 -3.14
N ASP A 8 -19.26 -9.35 -3.53
CA ASP A 8 -18.59 -9.89 -4.72
C ASP A 8 -17.76 -11.12 -4.31
N SER A 9 -18.32 -12.31 -4.55
CA SER A 9 -17.66 -13.58 -4.23
C SER A 9 -16.32 -13.80 -4.95
N ASN A 10 -16.08 -13.08 -6.06
CA ASN A 10 -14.84 -13.15 -6.81
C ASN A 10 -13.72 -12.27 -6.24
N PHE A 11 -14.04 -11.33 -5.36
CA PHE A 11 -13.07 -10.36 -4.84
C PHE A 11 -11.82 -11.02 -4.24
N LYS A 12 -11.98 -12.08 -3.44
CA LYS A 12 -10.84 -12.83 -2.86
C LYS A 12 -9.93 -13.43 -3.92
N TRP A 13 -10.48 -13.89 -5.05
CA TRP A 13 -9.70 -14.46 -6.15
C TRP A 13 -8.92 -13.38 -6.90
N GLU A 14 -9.51 -12.19 -7.04
CA GLU A 14 -8.81 -11.04 -7.61
C GLU A 14 -7.62 -10.59 -6.74
N ILE A 15 -7.74 -10.69 -5.41
CA ILE A 15 -6.63 -10.40 -4.49
C ILE A 15 -5.54 -11.47 -4.56
N ILE A 16 -5.90 -12.75 -4.63
CA ILE A 16 -4.92 -13.86 -4.73
C ILE A 16 -4.07 -13.77 -6.00
N LYS A 17 -4.62 -13.20 -7.08
CA LYS A 17 -3.87 -12.95 -8.33
C LYS A 17 -2.89 -11.77 -8.24
N GLN A 18 -2.99 -10.93 -7.21
CA GLN A 18 -2.01 -9.87 -6.99
C GLN A 18 -0.77 -10.43 -6.30
N GLU A 19 0.39 -9.87 -6.65
CA GLU A 19 1.65 -10.13 -5.95
C GLU A 19 1.47 -9.96 -4.43
N GLY A 20 1.80 -10.98 -3.66
CA GLY A 20 1.70 -10.98 -2.19
C GLY A 20 0.32 -11.37 -1.64
N GLY A 21 -0.64 -11.68 -2.51
CA GLY A 21 -2.01 -12.08 -2.14
C GLY A 21 -2.22 -13.59 -1.90
N GLU A 22 -1.23 -14.43 -2.19
CA GLU A 22 -1.35 -15.89 -2.32
C GLU A 22 -1.74 -16.57 -1.00
N GLY A 23 -1.32 -15.99 0.13
CA GLY A 23 -1.60 -16.51 1.47
C GLY A 23 -3.02 -16.24 1.99
N LEU A 24 -3.83 -15.45 1.29
CA LEU A 24 -5.11 -14.94 1.79
C LEU A 24 -6.07 -16.03 2.30
N LEU A 25 -6.20 -17.13 1.56
CA LEU A 25 -7.16 -18.21 1.89
C LEU A 25 -6.75 -19.06 3.10
N LYS A 26 -5.50 -18.98 3.54
CA LYS A 26 -5.02 -19.72 4.72
C LYS A 26 -5.52 -19.10 6.03
N CYS A 27 -6.11 -17.90 5.99
CA CYS A 27 -6.54 -17.20 7.19
C CYS A 27 -7.75 -17.86 7.85
N PHE A 28 -7.52 -18.44 9.03
CA PHE A 28 -8.56 -18.97 9.92
C PHE A 28 -9.10 -17.98 10.98
N GLY A 29 -8.62 -16.73 11.00
CA GLY A 29 -9.20 -15.66 11.83
C GLY A 29 -8.75 -15.56 13.31
N CYS A 30 -7.58 -16.10 13.68
CA CYS A 30 -7.06 -16.05 15.07
C CYS A 30 -6.91 -14.66 15.73
N SER A 31 -6.77 -13.59 14.93
CA SER A 31 -6.50 -12.21 15.40
C SER A 31 -5.08 -11.87 15.86
N ASP A 32 -4.07 -12.72 15.68
CA ASP A 32 -2.68 -12.38 16.04
C ASP A 32 -2.18 -11.12 15.33
N CYS A 33 -2.46 -11.00 14.03
CA CYS A 33 -2.12 -9.80 13.24
C CYS A 33 -2.71 -8.51 13.81
N SER A 34 -3.83 -8.64 14.51
CA SER A 34 -4.56 -7.55 15.14
C SER A 34 -3.93 -7.17 16.47
N ALA A 35 -3.60 -8.17 17.30
CA ALA A 35 -2.95 -7.96 18.59
C ALA A 35 -1.52 -7.44 18.45
N SER A 36 -0.81 -7.83 17.39
CA SER A 36 0.57 -7.39 17.12
C SER A 36 0.68 -6.04 16.41
N CYS A 37 -0.43 -5.40 16.06
CA CYS A 37 -0.41 -4.23 15.21
C CYS A 37 -0.19 -2.93 16.01
N PRO A 38 0.92 -2.20 15.78
CA PRO A 38 1.15 -0.92 16.46
C PRO A 38 0.15 0.16 16.02
N VAL A 39 -0.33 0.11 14.78
CA VAL A 39 -1.34 1.06 14.27
C VAL A 39 -2.67 0.86 14.99
N ARG A 40 -3.07 -0.39 15.23
CA ARG A 40 -4.29 -0.69 16.01
C ARG A 40 -4.17 -0.25 17.46
N TYR A 41 -2.98 -0.35 18.04
CA TYR A 41 -2.72 0.14 19.40
C TYR A 41 -2.95 1.65 19.51
N LEU A 42 -2.60 2.43 18.48
CA LEU A 42 -2.82 3.87 18.44
C LEU A 42 -4.25 4.26 18.02
N ASP A 43 -4.84 3.53 17.09
CA ASP A 43 -6.21 3.72 16.63
C ASP A 43 -6.93 2.38 16.53
N GLU A 44 -7.76 2.08 17.53
CA GLU A 44 -8.47 0.80 17.66
C GLU A 44 -9.41 0.49 16.48
N ARG A 45 -9.80 1.52 15.71
CA ARG A 45 -10.64 1.37 14.51
C ARG A 45 -9.89 0.66 13.39
N TYR A 46 -8.56 0.78 13.33
CA TYR A 46 -7.74 0.02 12.39
C TYR A 46 -7.64 -1.43 12.84
N ASN A 47 -8.01 -2.36 11.96
CA ASN A 47 -7.96 -3.78 12.27
C ASN A 47 -7.58 -4.60 11.04
N PRO A 48 -6.34 -5.15 10.97
CA PRO A 48 -5.89 -5.90 9.80
C PRO A 48 -6.67 -7.21 9.61
N ARG A 49 -7.09 -7.87 10.70
CA ARG A 49 -7.97 -9.06 10.61
C ARG A 49 -9.31 -8.71 9.98
N LYS A 50 -9.90 -7.57 10.34
CA LYS A 50 -11.17 -7.12 9.77
C LYS A 50 -11.04 -6.92 8.26
N ILE A 51 -9.97 -6.27 7.80
CA ILE A 51 -9.69 -6.09 6.37
C ILE A 51 -9.63 -7.46 5.67
N ILE A 52 -8.82 -8.39 6.17
CA ILE A 52 -8.70 -9.75 5.61
C ILE A 52 -10.06 -10.46 5.57
N ARG A 53 -10.84 -10.38 6.65
CA ARG A 53 -12.14 -11.05 6.74
C ARG A 53 -13.17 -10.47 5.77
N LEU A 54 -13.22 -9.15 5.63
CA LEU A 54 -14.09 -8.46 4.68
C LEU A 54 -13.72 -8.84 3.23
N THR A 55 -12.42 -8.93 2.93
CA THR A 55 -11.93 -9.41 1.63
C THR A 55 -12.39 -10.84 1.34
N LEU A 56 -12.24 -11.76 2.30
CA LEU A 56 -12.69 -13.15 2.15
C LEU A 56 -14.21 -13.28 1.97
N LEU A 57 -14.99 -12.38 2.58
CA LEU A 57 -16.45 -12.33 2.48
C LEU A 57 -16.95 -11.65 1.19
N GLY A 58 -16.06 -11.07 0.38
CA GLY A 58 -16.46 -10.38 -0.84
C GLY A 58 -16.95 -8.95 -0.63
N MET A 59 -16.70 -8.35 0.54
CA MET A 59 -17.12 -6.97 0.86
C MET A 59 -16.18 -5.96 0.21
N LYS A 60 -16.17 -5.95 -1.13
CA LYS A 60 -15.25 -5.19 -1.98
C LYS A 60 -15.36 -3.69 -1.70
N ASN A 61 -16.55 -3.13 -1.78
CA ASN A 61 -16.75 -1.69 -1.63
C ASN A 61 -16.34 -1.20 -0.24
N GLU A 62 -16.67 -1.96 0.81
CA GLU A 62 -16.33 -1.63 2.19
C GLU A 62 -14.82 -1.66 2.44
N VAL A 63 -14.08 -2.56 1.77
CA VAL A 63 -12.62 -2.63 1.88
C VAL A 63 -11.96 -1.50 1.09
N LEU A 64 -12.31 -1.34 -0.20
CA LEU A 64 -11.60 -0.42 -1.10
C LEU A 64 -11.88 1.05 -0.78
N SER A 65 -13.10 1.39 -0.33
CA SER A 65 -13.45 2.76 0.07
C SER A 65 -12.96 3.14 1.47
N SER A 66 -12.48 2.18 2.26
CA SER A 66 -12.08 2.45 3.64
C SER A 66 -10.76 3.21 3.71
N PRO A 67 -10.70 4.38 4.39
CA PRO A 67 -9.42 5.06 4.63
C PRO A 67 -8.50 4.21 5.51
N PHE A 68 -9.05 3.31 6.34
CA PHE A 68 -8.28 2.42 7.20
C PHE A 68 -7.40 1.44 6.41
N LEU A 69 -7.73 1.11 5.15
CA LEU A 69 -6.87 0.27 4.30
C LEU A 69 -5.46 0.84 4.19
N TRP A 70 -5.35 2.17 4.15
CA TRP A 70 -4.11 2.90 3.91
C TRP A 70 -3.24 3.08 5.15
N LEU A 71 -3.76 2.83 6.36
CA LEU A 71 -3.02 3.02 7.61
C LEU A 71 -1.99 1.92 7.92
N CYS A 72 -2.00 0.82 7.17
CA CYS A 72 -0.98 -0.22 7.34
C CYS A 72 0.41 0.36 7.10
N ALA A 73 1.22 0.43 8.16
CA ALA A 73 2.60 0.93 8.14
C ALA A 73 3.61 -0.08 7.58
N HIS A 74 3.16 -1.27 7.15
CA HIS A 74 4.02 -2.30 6.55
C HIS A 74 5.25 -2.66 7.42
N CYS A 75 5.05 -2.78 8.73
CA CYS A 75 6.12 -3.13 9.70
C CYS A 75 6.37 -4.64 9.84
N HIS A 76 5.60 -5.48 9.14
CA HIS A 76 5.69 -6.96 9.13
C HIS A 76 5.49 -7.69 10.48
N ALA A 77 5.20 -7.01 11.60
CA ALA A 77 4.97 -7.69 12.89
C ALA A 77 3.87 -8.77 12.84
N CYS A 78 2.84 -8.57 12.01
CA CYS A 78 1.77 -9.55 11.79
C CYS A 78 2.20 -10.74 10.94
N THR A 79 3.16 -10.56 10.03
CA THR A 79 3.74 -11.62 9.20
C THR A 79 4.53 -12.58 10.08
N GLU A 80 5.42 -12.05 10.92
CA GLU A 80 6.28 -12.84 11.82
C GLU A 80 5.49 -13.66 12.84
N ARG A 81 4.30 -13.20 13.22
CA ARG A 81 3.47 -13.85 14.25
C ARG A 81 2.36 -14.71 13.68
N CYS A 82 2.18 -14.78 12.37
CA CYS A 82 1.06 -15.52 11.81
C CYS A 82 1.25 -17.04 12.00
N PRO A 83 0.37 -17.74 12.73
CA PRO A 83 0.49 -19.19 12.95
C PRO A 83 0.19 -20.01 11.67
N GLN A 84 -0.28 -19.36 10.60
CA GLN A 84 -0.51 -19.97 9.29
C GLN A 84 0.56 -19.59 8.26
N GLY A 85 1.60 -18.85 8.69
CA GLY A 85 2.68 -18.39 7.80
C GLY A 85 2.21 -17.44 6.70
N ILE A 86 1.16 -16.65 6.97
CA ILE A 86 0.64 -15.68 6.00
C ILE A 86 1.49 -14.42 6.10
N HIS A 87 1.98 -13.93 4.96
CA HIS A 87 2.58 -12.61 4.84
C HIS A 87 1.48 -11.54 4.87
N VAL A 88 0.87 -11.30 6.04
CA VAL A 88 -0.33 -10.45 6.19
C VAL A 88 -0.06 -9.02 5.70
N ALA A 89 1.15 -8.49 5.91
CA ALA A 89 1.53 -7.18 5.40
C ALA A 89 1.49 -7.12 3.86
N GLU A 90 1.93 -8.19 3.18
CA GLU A 90 1.87 -8.31 1.72
C GLU A 90 0.44 -8.47 1.23
N VAL A 91 -0.40 -9.26 1.91
CA VAL A 91 -1.81 -9.38 1.54
C VAL A 91 -2.54 -8.04 1.62
N ILE A 92 -2.23 -7.22 2.62
CA ILE A 92 -2.78 -5.85 2.70
C ILE A 92 -2.24 -4.99 1.54
N ASN A 93 -0.97 -5.14 1.16
CA ASN A 93 -0.39 -4.43 0.03
C ASN A 93 -1.00 -4.87 -1.32
N ALA A 94 -1.27 -6.15 -1.50
CA ALA A 94 -2.03 -6.71 -2.62
C ALA A 94 -3.43 -6.08 -2.73
N ILE A 95 -4.13 -5.93 -1.60
CA ILE A 95 -5.43 -5.23 -1.56
C ILE A 95 -5.28 -3.75 -1.95
N LYS A 96 -4.23 -3.04 -1.48
CA LYS A 96 -3.94 -1.65 -1.89
C LYS A 96 -3.67 -1.55 -3.40
N ASN A 97 -2.88 -2.47 -3.96
CA ASN A 97 -2.59 -2.51 -5.39
C ASN A 97 -3.86 -2.72 -6.22
N TYR A 98 -4.74 -3.63 -5.79
CA TYR A 98 -6.04 -3.80 -6.41
C TYR A 98 -6.92 -2.54 -6.26
N ALA A 99 -6.93 -1.91 -5.08
CA ALA A 99 -7.66 -0.67 -4.82
C ALA A 99 -7.26 0.45 -5.79
N VAL A 100 -5.95 0.66 -6.00
CA VAL A 100 -5.43 1.62 -6.97
C VAL A 100 -5.95 1.33 -8.38
N LYS A 101 -5.85 0.06 -8.85
CA LYS A 101 -6.37 -0.36 -10.16
C LYS A 101 -7.88 -0.11 -10.31
N GLN A 102 -8.62 -0.03 -9.20
CA GLN A 102 -10.07 0.19 -9.17
C GLN A 102 -10.47 1.65 -8.97
N GLY A 103 -9.54 2.61 -8.91
CA GLY A 103 -9.87 4.03 -8.72
C GLY A 103 -9.61 4.56 -7.31
N TYR A 104 -9.33 3.69 -6.34
CA TYR A 104 -9.16 4.07 -4.94
C TYR A 104 -7.68 4.36 -4.66
N CYS A 105 -7.19 5.48 -5.17
CA CYS A 105 -5.81 5.93 -4.96
C CYS A 105 -5.79 7.20 -4.10
N PRO A 106 -5.11 7.21 -2.93
CA PRO A 106 -4.97 8.42 -2.13
C PRO A 106 -4.24 9.53 -2.89
N GLU A 107 -4.70 10.78 -2.73
CA GLU A 107 -4.13 11.93 -3.44
C GLU A 107 -2.63 12.11 -3.14
N GLY A 108 -2.22 11.89 -1.88
CA GLY A 108 -0.81 11.96 -1.50
C GLY A 108 0.10 11.01 -2.30
N LEU A 109 -0.41 9.83 -2.69
CA LEU A 109 0.34 8.89 -3.53
C LEU A 109 0.49 9.40 -4.96
N LYS A 110 -0.56 10.04 -5.51
CA LYS A 110 -0.52 10.66 -6.85
C LYS A 110 0.49 11.82 -6.89
N VAL A 111 0.52 12.65 -5.84
CA VAL A 111 1.51 13.72 -5.68
C VAL A 111 2.93 13.16 -5.64
N GLN A 112 3.17 12.13 -4.83
CA GLN A 112 4.47 11.46 -4.76
C GLN A 112 4.92 10.88 -6.11
N LEU A 113 4.00 10.28 -6.88
CA LEU A 113 4.29 9.77 -8.21
C LEU A 113 4.69 10.88 -9.19
N ASN A 114 4.01 12.03 -9.15
CA ASN A 114 4.37 13.19 -9.98
C ASN A 114 5.75 13.75 -9.62
N LEU A 115 6.07 13.84 -8.33
CA LEU A 115 7.39 14.25 -7.85
C LEU A 115 8.50 13.31 -8.35
N LEU A 116 8.28 11.99 -8.23
CA LEU A 116 9.20 10.98 -8.74
C LEU A 116 9.36 11.07 -10.26
N ASN A 117 8.29 11.33 -11.01
CA ASN A 117 8.39 11.46 -12.46
C ASN A 117 9.14 12.72 -12.89
N ASN A 118 8.95 13.84 -12.18
CA ASN A 118 9.48 15.13 -12.59
C ASN A 118 10.93 15.36 -12.12
N SER A 119 11.25 14.90 -10.90
CA SER A 119 12.54 15.12 -10.25
C SER A 119 13.35 13.83 -10.09
N GLY A 120 12.72 12.66 -10.18
CA GLY A 120 13.34 11.38 -9.82
C GLY A 120 13.48 11.15 -8.31
N ARG A 121 12.88 12.02 -7.48
CA ARG A 121 12.94 11.96 -6.02
C ARG A 121 11.58 12.34 -5.41
N LEU A 122 11.37 11.96 -4.15
CA LEU A 122 10.19 12.38 -3.37
C LEU A 122 10.36 13.76 -2.75
N TYR A 123 11.59 14.16 -2.48
CA TYR A 123 11.94 15.48 -1.98
C TYR A 123 12.73 16.19 -3.07
N GLU A 124 12.22 17.33 -3.53
CA GLU A 124 12.90 18.16 -4.51
C GLU A 124 14.19 18.72 -3.90
N LEU A 125 15.22 18.85 -4.73
CA LEU A 125 16.51 19.37 -4.29
C LEU A 125 16.57 20.87 -4.60
N GLU A 126 16.62 21.68 -3.55
CA GLU A 126 16.68 23.13 -3.68
C GLU A 126 18.12 23.65 -3.60
N ASP A 127 18.30 24.92 -3.96
CA ASP A 127 19.61 25.58 -3.84
C ASP A 127 20.09 25.67 -2.39
N PHE A 128 19.17 25.73 -1.44
CA PHE A 128 19.48 25.69 -0.02
C PHE A 128 20.16 24.37 0.38
N ASP A 129 19.64 23.24 -0.09
CA ASP A 129 20.22 21.92 0.17
C ASP A 129 21.61 21.79 -0.42
N LEU A 130 21.81 22.27 -1.65
CA LEU A 130 23.11 22.27 -2.32
C LEU A 130 24.14 23.11 -1.57
N LYS A 131 23.77 24.32 -1.12
CA LYS A 131 24.63 25.17 -0.29
C LYS A 131 24.98 24.51 1.04
N LYS A 132 24.02 23.83 1.69
CA LYS A 132 24.27 23.08 2.93
C LYS A 132 25.26 21.94 2.69
N ARG A 133 25.11 21.19 1.60
CA ARG A 133 26.04 20.12 1.21
C ARG A 133 27.46 20.65 0.98
N GLN A 134 27.60 21.74 0.23
CA GLN A 134 28.89 22.38 -0.02
C GLN A 134 29.58 22.83 1.27
N ARG A 135 28.85 23.45 2.21
CA ARG A 135 29.37 23.82 3.54
C ARG A 135 29.86 22.62 4.35
N MET A 136 29.29 21.44 4.11
CA MET A 136 29.70 20.16 4.73
C MET A 136 30.77 19.42 3.91
N GLY A 137 31.30 20.00 2.82
CA GLY A 137 32.28 19.36 1.94
C GLY A 137 31.73 18.18 1.13
N LEU A 138 30.41 18.08 0.98
CA LEU A 138 29.75 17.00 0.25
C LEU A 138 29.62 17.32 -1.26
N PRO A 139 29.66 16.31 -2.15
CA PRO A 139 29.54 16.53 -3.58
C PRO A 139 28.18 17.09 -3.97
N GLU A 140 28.16 17.87 -5.05
CA GLU A 140 26.94 18.37 -5.66
C GLU A 140 26.08 17.23 -6.22
N LEU A 141 24.77 17.39 -6.19
CA LEU A 141 23.82 16.42 -6.71
C LEU A 141 22.98 17.06 -7.81
N ALA A 142 22.70 16.29 -8.87
CA ALA A 142 21.76 16.72 -9.90
C ALA A 142 20.35 16.90 -9.30
N LYS A 143 19.71 18.03 -9.64
CA LYS A 143 18.34 18.34 -9.22
C LYS A 143 17.29 17.39 -9.82
N LYS A 144 17.58 16.80 -10.98
CA LYS A 144 16.70 15.84 -11.67
C LYS A 144 17.44 14.55 -11.97
N ILE A 145 16.77 13.42 -11.75
CA ILE A 145 17.24 12.09 -12.13
C ILE A 145 16.31 11.55 -13.23
N PRO A 146 16.73 11.56 -14.51
CA PRO A 146 15.85 11.18 -15.62
C PRO A 146 15.50 9.69 -15.66
N ASP A 147 16.29 8.83 -15.01
CA ASP A 147 16.14 7.37 -15.10
C ASP A 147 14.83 6.88 -14.50
N VAL A 148 14.31 7.56 -13.47
CA VAL A 148 13.01 7.22 -12.87
C VAL A 148 11.87 7.40 -13.87
N SER A 149 11.88 8.51 -14.64
CA SER A 149 10.88 8.74 -15.68
C SER A 149 10.96 7.69 -16.79
N LYS A 150 12.18 7.26 -17.19
CA LYS A 150 12.36 6.16 -18.15
C LYS A 150 11.79 4.83 -17.63
N ILE A 151 12.01 4.51 -16.35
CA ILE A 151 11.45 3.32 -15.71
C ILE A 151 9.92 3.40 -15.70
N PHE A 152 9.35 4.56 -15.38
CA PHE A 152 7.90 4.76 -15.38
C PHE A 152 7.27 4.59 -16.76
N SER A 153 7.91 5.10 -17.83
CA SER A 153 7.47 4.86 -19.20
C SER A 153 7.54 3.37 -19.57
N SER A 154 8.62 2.69 -19.20
CA SER A 154 8.83 1.27 -19.53
C SER A 154 7.87 0.34 -18.79
N THR A 155 7.53 0.67 -17.54
CA THR A 155 6.62 -0.11 -16.69
C THR A 155 5.15 0.27 -16.88
N LYS A 156 4.88 1.36 -17.63
CA LYS A 156 3.54 1.91 -17.87
C LYS A 156 2.79 2.20 -16.56
N ILE A 157 3.51 2.72 -15.55
CA ILE A 157 2.95 2.91 -14.21
C ILE A 157 1.73 3.84 -14.21
N PHE A 158 1.74 4.87 -15.07
CA PHE A 158 0.64 5.83 -15.21
C PHE A 158 -0.62 5.25 -15.86
N GLU A 159 -0.51 4.16 -16.64
CA GLU A 159 -1.68 3.46 -17.18
C GLU A 159 -2.36 2.60 -16.10
N ARG A 160 -1.61 2.21 -15.06
CA ARG A 160 -2.11 1.37 -13.95
C ARG A 160 -2.77 2.18 -12.83
N ILE A 161 -2.58 3.49 -12.82
CA ILE A 161 -3.11 4.40 -11.80
C ILE A 161 -4.18 5.26 -12.48
N PRO A 162 -5.46 5.02 -12.20
CA PRO A 162 -6.54 5.84 -12.75
C PRO A 162 -6.36 7.30 -12.34
N LYS A 163 -6.66 8.20 -13.30
CA LYS A 163 -6.57 9.65 -13.12
C LYS A 163 -7.47 10.12 -11.98
#